data_AF-A0A3M0XZE9-F1
#
_entry.id   AF-A0A3M0XZE9-F1
#
_cell.length_a   1.000
_cell.length_b   1.000
_cell.length_c   1.000
_cell.angle_alpha   90.00
_cell.angle_beta   90.00
_cell.angle_gamma   90.00
#
_symmetry.space_group_name_H-M   'P 1'
#
loop_
_entity.id
_entity.type
_entity.pdbx_description
1 polymer ?
#
loop_
_entity_poly.entity_id
_entity_poly.type
_entity_poly.pdbx_seq_one_letter_code
_entity_poly.pdbx_strand_id
1 'polypeptide(L)'
;MRLEEHLILNRYILHLLGARDFEELKAMLRPLQEGPDSSGQSYFLGALLGLKAKIPQDALKACDRRVMAYEDRLRKTRKDFQAFRYFQYLALLFTEIYLSRLTDDPNLF
;
A
#
# COMPACT_ATOMS: atom_id res chain seq x y z
N MET A 1 6.90 24.68 8.32
CA MET A 1 6.34 24.07 7.10
C MET A 1 6.55 22.58 7.17
N ARG A 2 5.49 21.77 7.03
CA ARG A 2 5.58 20.32 7.11
C ARG A 2 5.54 19.73 5.71
N LEU A 3 6.43 18.78 5.40
CA LEU A 3 6.55 18.17 4.06
C LEU A 3 5.22 17.58 3.58
N GLU A 4 4.44 16.99 4.48
CA GLU A 4 3.10 16.44 4.24
C GLU A 4 2.09 17.44 3.65
N GLU A 5 2.27 18.75 3.89
CA GLU A 5 1.40 19.82 3.39
C GLU A 5 1.60 20.06 1.87
N HIS A 6 2.74 19.63 1.31
CA HIS A 6 3.10 19.82 -0.09
C HIS A 6 3.04 18.53 -0.93
N LEU A 7 2.83 17.37 -0.29
CA LEU A 7 2.72 16.09 -0.98
C LEU A 7 1.28 15.85 -1.47
N ILE A 8 0.89 16.56 -2.53
CA ILE A 8 -0.44 16.45 -3.16
C ILE A 8 -0.77 14.99 -3.49
N LEU A 9 0.20 14.24 -4.02
CA LEU A 9 0.03 12.83 -4.37
C LEU A 9 -0.25 11.94 -3.15
N ASN A 10 0.43 12.20 -2.04
CA ASN A 10 0.18 11.46 -0.79
C ASN A 10 -1.26 11.70 -0.32
N ARG A 11 -1.69 12.97 -0.26
CA ARG A 11 -3.06 13.34 0.12
C ARG A 11 -4.11 12.73 -0.80
N TYR A 12 -3.84 12.68 -2.10
CA TYR A 12 -4.71 12.03 -3.08
C TYR A 12 -4.87 10.54 -2.79
N ILE A 13 -3.77 9.82 -2.55
CA ILE A 13 -3.82 8.37 -2.28
C ILE A 13 -4.48 8.08 -0.92
N LEU A 14 -4.21 8.87 0.11
CA LEU A 14 -4.90 8.76 1.40
C LEU A 14 -6.42 8.90 1.23
N HIS A 15 -6.84 9.89 0.45
CA HIS A 15 -8.25 10.11 0.12
C HIS A 15 -8.86 8.95 -0.66
N LEU A 16 -8.12 8.35 -1.59
CA LEU A 16 -8.55 7.14 -2.31
C LEU A 16 -8.70 5.93 -1.40
N LEU A 17 -7.82 5.77 -0.41
CA LEU A 17 -7.91 4.71 0.58
C LEU A 17 -8.97 4.96 1.66
N GLY A 18 -9.51 6.18 1.73
CA GLY A 18 -10.49 6.56 2.77
C GLY A 18 -9.85 6.80 4.13
N ALA A 19 -8.54 7.06 4.19
CA ALA A 19 -7.83 7.46 5.39
C ALA A 19 -7.89 8.98 5.59
N ARG A 20 -7.99 9.41 6.84
CA ARG A 20 -8.00 10.82 7.26
C ARG A 20 -6.64 11.46 7.08
N ASP A 21 -5.59 10.76 7.49
CA ASP A 21 -4.20 11.20 7.40
C ASP A 21 -3.24 10.00 7.37
N PHE A 22 -1.95 10.29 7.21
CA PHE A 22 -0.93 9.25 7.18
C PHE A 22 -0.69 8.61 8.55
N GLU A 23 -0.91 9.34 9.66
CA GLU A 23 -0.74 8.80 11.01
C GLU A 23 -1.76 7.70 11.30
N GLU A 24 -3.00 7.83 10.81
CA GLU A 24 -4.02 6.80 10.90
C GLU A 24 -3.56 5.48 10.26
N LEU A 25 -3.02 5.53 9.03
CA LEU A 25 -2.49 4.33 8.37
C LEU A 25 -1.31 3.73 9.14
N LYS A 26 -0.38 4.57 9.62
CA LYS A 26 0.76 4.08 10.40
C LYS A 26 0.30 3.41 11.70
N ALA A 27 -0.59 4.05 12.46
CA ALA A 27 -1.10 3.52 13.72
C ALA A 27 -1.85 2.20 13.51
N MET A 28 -2.59 2.09 12.41
CA MET A 28 -3.33 0.88 12.05
C MET A 28 -2.43 -0.27 11.62
N LEU A 29 -1.37 -0.01 10.83
CA LEU A 29 -0.53 -1.07 10.27
C LEU A 29 0.67 -1.46 11.14
N ARG A 30 1.21 -0.53 11.94
CA ARG A 30 2.39 -0.78 12.80
C ARG A 30 2.26 -1.99 13.74
N PRO A 31 1.11 -2.30 14.38
CA PRO A 31 1.00 -3.44 15.27
C PRO A 31 0.78 -4.77 14.54
N LEU A 32 0.59 -4.77 13.22
CA LEU A 32 0.27 -5.96 12.45
C LEU A 32 1.55 -6.72 12.05
N GLN A 33 1.40 -8.01 11.80
CA GLN A 33 2.47 -8.87 11.33
C GLN A 33 2.96 -8.42 9.92
N GLU A 34 4.26 -8.48 9.69
CA GLU A 34 4.87 -8.20 8.39
C GLU A 34 4.85 -9.46 7.49
N GLY A 35 4.78 -9.25 6.18
CA GLY A 35 4.79 -10.31 5.17
C GLY A 35 3.41 -10.88 4.83
N PRO A 36 3.37 -11.99 4.06
CA PRO A 36 2.14 -12.56 3.55
C PRO A 36 1.46 -13.53 4.51
N ASP A 37 0.13 -13.58 4.43
CA ASP A 37 -0.74 -14.59 5.02
C ASP A 37 -0.79 -15.87 4.16
N SER A 38 -1.60 -16.84 4.59
CA SER A 38 -1.77 -18.12 3.88
C SER A 38 -2.36 -17.99 2.47
N SER A 39 -3.00 -16.86 2.15
CA SER A 39 -3.55 -16.57 0.82
C SER A 39 -2.55 -15.85 -0.10
N GLY A 40 -1.37 -15.50 0.42
CA GLY A 40 -0.36 -14.73 -0.30
C GLY A 40 -0.61 -13.22 -0.32
N GLN A 41 -1.61 -12.75 0.43
CA GLN A 41 -1.87 -11.32 0.65
C GLN A 41 -1.13 -10.83 1.90
N SER A 42 -0.84 -9.55 1.99
CA SER A 42 -0.24 -9.03 3.22
C SER A 42 -1.23 -9.07 4.39
N TYR A 43 -0.72 -9.27 5.61
CA TYR A 43 -1.54 -9.08 6.82
C TYR A 43 -2.06 -7.64 6.97
N PHE A 44 -1.47 -6.68 6.25
CA PHE A 44 -1.92 -5.28 6.22
C PHE A 44 -3.20 -5.09 5.40
N LEU A 45 -3.45 -5.94 4.40
CA LEU A 45 -4.58 -5.80 3.48
C LEU A 45 -5.93 -5.81 4.21
N GLY A 46 -6.09 -6.70 5.20
CA GLY A 46 -7.33 -6.80 5.97
C GLY A 46 -7.72 -5.47 6.65
N ALA A 47 -6.73 -4.78 7.21
CA ALA A 47 -6.94 -3.48 7.84
C ALA A 47 -7.30 -2.39 6.81
N LEU A 48 -6.64 -2.41 5.65
CA LEU A 48 -6.93 -1.47 4.56
C LEU A 48 -8.32 -1.69 3.93
N LEU A 49 -8.77 -2.94 3.82
CA LEU A 49 -10.12 -3.27 3.34
C LEU A 49 -11.22 -2.82 4.32
N GLY A 50 -10.88 -2.61 5.60
CA GLY A 50 -11.77 -2.02 6.59
C GLY A 50 -12.00 -0.51 6.40
N LEU A 51 -11.16 0.16 5.60
CA LEU A 51 -11.35 1.56 5.27
C LEU A 51 -12.47 1.74 4.23
N LYS A 52 -13.14 2.89 4.25
CA LYS A 52 -14.13 3.28 3.23
C LYS A 52 -13.42 3.79 1.97
N ALA A 53 -12.62 2.92 1.37
CA ALA A 53 -11.82 3.24 0.19
C ALA A 53 -12.72 3.54 -1.02
N LYS A 54 -12.32 4.53 -1.81
CA LYS A 54 -12.94 4.89 -3.08
C LYS A 54 -12.48 4.00 -4.24
N ILE A 55 -11.43 3.22 -4.02
CA ILE A 55 -10.93 2.24 -4.98
C ILE A 55 -11.69 0.91 -4.82
N PRO A 56 -11.99 0.21 -5.93
CA PRO A 56 -12.59 -1.12 -5.85
C PRO A 56 -11.73 -2.06 -5.01
N GLN A 57 -12.36 -2.89 -4.16
CA GLN A 57 -11.62 -3.81 -3.29
C GLN A 57 -10.71 -4.75 -4.08
N ASP A 58 -11.15 -5.22 -5.24
CA ASP A 58 -10.36 -6.12 -6.07
C ASP A 58 -9.14 -5.43 -6.69
N ALA A 59 -9.23 -4.12 -6.97
CA ALA A 59 -8.09 -3.33 -7.40
C ALA A 59 -7.06 -3.18 -6.26
N LEU A 60 -7.52 -2.95 -5.03
CA LEU A 60 -6.65 -2.88 -3.85
C LEU A 60 -5.98 -4.25 -3.58
N LYS A 61 -6.75 -5.34 -3.65
CA LYS A 61 -6.22 -6.72 -3.55
C LYS A 61 -5.17 -7.00 -4.63
N ALA A 62 -5.36 -6.51 -5.85
CA ALA A 62 -4.40 -6.69 -6.93
C ALA A 62 -3.10 -5.90 -6.69
N CYS A 63 -3.20 -4.67 -6.19
CA CYS A 63 -2.02 -3.89 -5.79
C CYS A 63 -1.24 -4.60 -4.69
N ASP A 64 -1.93 -5.10 -3.66
CA ASP A 64 -1.32 -5.87 -2.56
C ASP A 64 -0.55 -7.10 -3.08
N ARG A 65 -1.16 -7.89 -3.97
CA ARG A 65 -0.49 -9.05 -4.59
C ARG A 65 0.80 -8.67 -5.32
N ARG A 66 0.82 -7.53 -6.02
CA ARG A 66 2.03 -7.07 -6.72
C ARG A 66 3.13 -6.67 -5.74
N VAL A 67 2.79 -6.01 -4.64
CA VAL A 67 3.75 -5.73 -3.56
C VAL A 67 4.29 -7.02 -2.94
N MET A 68 3.44 -8.01 -2.65
CA MET A 68 3.85 -9.31 -2.12
C MET A 68 4.70 -10.13 -3.10
N ALA A 69 4.40 -10.06 -4.40
CA ALA A 69 5.23 -10.67 -5.43
C ALA A 69 6.63 -10.02 -5.48
N TYR A 70 6.73 -8.70 -5.28
CA TYR A 70 8.01 -8.03 -5.18
C TYR A 70 8.77 -8.42 -3.91
N GLU A 71 8.09 -8.51 -2.76
CA GLU A 71 8.68 -8.98 -1.51
C GLU A 71 9.27 -10.38 -1.65
N ASP A 72 8.52 -11.31 -2.26
CA ASP A 72 8.98 -12.69 -2.48
C ASP A 72 10.24 -12.75 -3.36
N ARG A 73 10.31 -11.94 -4.42
CA ARG A 73 11.52 -11.82 -5.25
C ARG A 73 12.71 -11.31 -4.44
N LEU A 74 12.51 -10.34 -3.55
CA LEU A 74 13.57 -9.83 -2.69
C LEU A 74 14.03 -10.87 -1.68
N ARG A 75 13.13 -11.60 -1.03
CA ARG A 75 13.49 -12.68 -0.09
C ARG A 75 14.33 -13.76 -0.78
N LYS A 76 13.99 -14.13 -2.02
CA LYS A 76 14.72 -15.14 -2.80
C LYS A 76 16.11 -14.67 -3.23
N THR A 77 16.33 -13.37 -3.37
CA THR A 77 17.57 -12.81 -3.93
C THR A 77 18.50 -12.21 -2.87
N ARG A 78 17.98 -11.84 -1.69
CA ARG A 78 18.74 -11.17 -0.63
C ARG A 78 18.70 -11.99 0.66
N LYS A 79 19.88 -12.33 1.19
CA LYS A 79 20.01 -13.17 2.40
C LYS A 79 19.44 -12.52 3.67
N ASP A 80 19.48 -11.19 3.78
CA ASP A 80 19.11 -10.47 5.00
C ASP A 80 17.73 -9.77 4.92
N PHE A 81 16.93 -10.08 3.89
CA PHE A 81 15.61 -9.50 3.72
C PHE A 81 14.52 -10.48 4.14
N GLN A 82 13.74 -10.13 5.16
CA GLN A 82 12.66 -10.98 5.69
C GLN A 82 11.29 -10.58 5.13
N ALA A 83 10.88 -9.33 5.34
CA ALA A 83 9.61 -8.79 4.86
C ALA A 83 9.69 -7.25 4.82
N PHE A 84 8.73 -6.62 4.16
CA PHE A 84 8.57 -5.18 4.23
C PHE A 84 7.96 -4.75 5.55
N ARG A 85 8.58 -3.74 6.16
CA ARG A 85 7.95 -3.00 7.26
C ARG A 85 6.75 -2.22 6.76
N TYR A 86 5.79 -1.95 7.65
CA TYR A 86 4.53 -1.26 7.30
C TYR A 86 4.74 0.03 6.45
N PHE A 87 5.77 0.83 6.74
CA PHE A 87 6.06 2.06 5.99
C PHE A 87 6.65 1.79 4.59
N GLN A 88 7.43 0.72 4.44
CA GLN A 88 7.97 0.29 3.13
C GLN A 88 6.84 -0.28 2.27
N TYR A 89 5.99 -1.11 2.88
CA TYR A 89 4.78 -1.63 2.26
C TYR A 89 3.86 -0.49 1.79
N LEU A 90 3.58 0.52 2.65
CA LEU A 90 2.76 1.67 2.27
C LEU A 90 3.34 2.45 1.09
N ALA A 91 4.66 2.67 1.07
CA ALA A 91 5.32 3.36 -0.05
C ALA A 91 5.14 2.60 -1.37
N LEU A 92 5.32 1.29 -1.36
CA LEU A 92 5.11 0.44 -2.54
C LEU A 92 3.65 0.37 -2.95
N LEU A 93 2.73 0.22 -1.99
CA LEU A 93 1.30 0.18 -2.25
C LEU A 93 0.82 1.50 -2.88
N PHE A 94 1.27 2.64 -2.36
CA PHE A 94 0.94 3.96 -2.91
C PHE A 94 1.45 4.08 -4.35
N THR A 95 2.66 3.58 -4.61
CA THR A 95 3.25 3.54 -5.94
C THR A 95 2.42 2.66 -6.89
N GLU A 96 2.02 1.47 -6.46
CA GLU A 96 1.19 0.55 -7.24
C GLU A 96 -0.20 1.13 -7.56
N ILE A 97 -0.84 1.80 -6.59
CA ILE A 97 -2.12 2.48 -6.80
C ILE A 97 -1.97 3.61 -7.82
N TYR A 98 -0.91 4.41 -7.72
CA TYR A 98 -0.63 5.49 -8.65
C TYR A 98 -0.38 4.95 -10.08
N LEU A 99 0.51 3.95 -10.21
CA LEU A 99 0.83 3.36 -11.50
C LEU A 99 -0.38 2.70 -12.15
N SER A 100 -1.17 1.91 -11.41
CA SER A 100 -2.41 1.34 -11.94
C SER A 100 -3.34 2.40 -12.49
N ARG A 101 -3.52 3.52 -11.79
CA ARG A 101 -4.37 4.60 -12.29
C ARG A 101 -3.82 5.29 -13.54
N LEU A 102 -2.51 5.50 -13.59
CA LEU A 102 -1.84 6.08 -14.75
C LEU A 102 -1.97 5.18 -16.00
N THR A 103 -1.95 3.86 -15.81
CA THR A 103 -2.04 2.90 -16.93
C THR A 103 -3.47 2.55 -17.32
N ASP A 104 -4.39 2.51 -16.35
CA ASP A 104 -5.80 2.15 -16.59
C ASP A 104 -6.58 3.33 -17.19
N ASP A 105 -6.14 4.58 -16.95
CA ASP A 105 -6.70 5.78 -17.58
C ASP A 105 -5.56 6.78 -17.94
N PRO A 106 -5.09 6.77 -19.19
CA PRO A 106 -4.01 7.66 -19.65
C PRO A 106 -4.31 9.15 -19.54
N ASN A 107 -5.57 9.55 -19.32
CA ASN A 107 -6.00 10.95 -19.23
C ASN A 107 -6.26 11.40 -17.77
N LEU A 108 -5.91 10.58 -16.77
CA LEU A 108 -6.20 10.88 -15.36
C LEU A 108 -5.33 12.00 -14.76
N PHE A 109 -4.34 12.50 -15.50
CA PHE A 109 -3.39 13.56 -15.09
C PHE A 109 -3.17 14.60 -16.18
#